data_AF-A0A7S2B5K6-F1
#
_entry.id   AF-A0A7S2B5K6-F1
#
_cell.length_a   1.000
_cell.length_b   1.000
_cell.length_c   1.000
_cell.angle_alpha   90.00
_cell.angle_beta   90.00
_cell.angle_gamma   90.00
#
_symmetry.space_group_name_H-M   'P 1'
#
loop_
_entity.id
_entity.type
_entity.pdbx_description
1 polymer ?
#
loop_
_entity_poly.entity_id
_entity_poly.type
_entity_poly.pdbx_seq_one_letter_code
_entity_poly.pdbx_strand_id
1 'polypeptide(L)'
;LILSVASTINTNTATKRYLQVCFVPNYNVSLAETLIPGADMSQHISCAGTEASGTSNMKCAMNGCLLLASRDGANVEIAEAIGESNIFFFGYTPEQVAMARDEARRTASERSMASDANPAE
;
A
#
# COMPACT_ATOMS: atom_id res chain seq x y z
N LEU A 1 13.40 9.87 3.81
CA LEU A 1 13.16 9.14 2.54
C LEU A 1 12.26 9.91 1.58
N ILE A 2 10.94 10.04 1.84
CA ILE A 2 9.97 10.63 0.88
C ILE A 2 10.37 12.02 0.37
N LEU A 3 10.73 12.95 1.27
CA LEU A 3 11.13 14.31 0.88
C LEU A 3 12.42 14.33 0.02
N SER A 4 13.35 13.41 0.28
CA SER A 4 14.57 13.26 -0.52
C SER A 4 14.26 12.76 -1.94
N VAL A 5 13.33 11.81 -2.05
CA VAL A 5 12.83 11.32 -3.34
C VAL A 5 12.13 12.44 -4.10
N ALA A 6 11.25 13.19 -3.44
CA ALA A 6 10.58 14.34 -4.04
C ALA A 6 11.56 15.40 -4.56
N SER A 7 12.57 15.76 -3.77
CA SER A 7 13.62 16.70 -4.19
C SER A 7 14.35 16.20 -5.45
N THR A 8 14.73 14.93 -5.46
CA THR A 8 15.45 14.32 -6.59
C THR A 8 14.61 14.31 -7.87
N ILE A 9 13.36 13.86 -7.78
CA ILE A 9 12.47 13.71 -8.96
C ILE A 9 12.01 15.07 -9.48
N ASN A 10 11.62 15.99 -8.60
CA ASN A 10 10.99 17.24 -9.00
C ASN A 10 11.99 18.25 -9.57
N THR A 11 13.27 18.17 -9.20
CA THR A 11 14.33 19.06 -9.72
C THR A 11 14.95 18.56 -11.02
N ASN A 12 14.85 17.26 -11.31
CA ASN A 12 15.43 16.66 -12.50
C ASN A 12 14.61 17.02 -13.77
N THR A 13 15.25 17.73 -14.70
CA THR A 13 14.62 18.21 -15.94
C THR A 13 14.13 17.10 -16.87
N ALA A 14 14.73 15.90 -16.80
CA ALA A 14 14.32 14.76 -17.60
C ALA A 14 13.03 14.10 -17.06
N THR A 15 12.81 14.10 -15.74
CA THR A 15 11.70 13.36 -15.10
C THR A 15 10.53 14.25 -14.69
N LYS A 16 10.78 15.50 -14.29
CA LYS A 16 9.77 16.38 -13.66
C LYS A 16 8.50 16.60 -14.47
N ARG A 17 8.58 16.48 -15.80
CA ARG A 17 7.42 16.63 -16.71
C ARG A 17 6.49 15.41 -16.73
N TYR A 18 6.93 14.27 -16.21
CA TYR A 18 6.21 13.00 -16.23
C TYR A 18 5.83 12.54 -14.82
N LEU A 19 6.68 12.81 -13.84
CA LEU A 19 6.47 12.41 -12.46
C LEU A 19 6.85 13.54 -11.52
N GLN A 20 5.94 13.84 -10.60
CA GLN A 20 6.18 14.73 -9.47
C GLN A 20 5.74 14.02 -8.19
N VAL A 21 6.49 14.23 -7.12
CA VAL A 21 6.16 13.69 -5.79
C VAL A 21 5.98 14.85 -4.83
N CYS A 22 4.86 14.88 -4.11
CA CYS A 22 4.57 15.89 -3.11
C CYS A 22 4.26 15.21 -1.78
N PHE A 23 4.74 15.79 -0.68
CA PHE A 23 4.35 15.40 0.67
C PHE A 23 3.65 16.60 1.31
N VAL A 24 2.36 16.45 1.60
CA VAL A 24 1.56 17.52 2.21
C VAL A 24 1.75 17.46 3.74
N PRO A 25 2.42 18.47 4.34
CA PRO A 25 2.64 18.47 5.79
C PRO A 25 1.34 18.72 6.54
N ASN A 26 1.26 18.22 7.78
CA ASN A 26 0.15 18.45 8.70
C ASN A 26 -1.24 18.06 8.12
N TYR A 27 -1.31 16.91 7.43
CA TYR A 27 -2.57 16.38 6.91
C TYR A 27 -3.63 16.29 8.01
N ASN A 28 -4.79 16.90 7.75
CA ASN A 28 -5.92 16.99 8.66
C ASN A 28 -7.24 17.00 7.87
N VAL A 29 -8.37 17.21 8.54
CA VAL A 29 -9.70 17.20 7.91
C VAL A 29 -9.82 18.25 6.81
N SER A 30 -9.42 19.50 7.05
CA SER A 30 -9.52 20.58 6.06
C SER A 30 -8.69 20.31 4.81
N LEU A 31 -7.51 19.69 4.95
CA LEU A 31 -6.72 19.26 3.80
C LEU A 31 -7.38 18.08 3.08
N ALA A 32 -7.96 17.11 3.81
CA ALA A 32 -8.68 15.99 3.22
C ALA A 32 -9.88 16.44 2.38
N GLU A 33 -10.62 17.45 2.83
CA GLU A 33 -11.74 18.07 2.10
C GLU A 33 -11.33 18.65 0.75
N THR A 34 -10.06 19.06 0.60
CA THR A 34 -9.52 19.54 -0.67
C THR A 34 -8.90 18.42 -1.50
N LEU A 35 -8.15 17.52 -0.86
CA LEU A 35 -7.37 16.49 -1.54
C LEU A 35 -8.23 15.35 -2.08
N ILE A 36 -9.24 14.90 -1.32
CA ILE A 36 -10.06 13.74 -1.70
C ILE A 36 -10.87 14.00 -2.97
N PRO A 37 -11.59 15.13 -3.13
CA PRO A 37 -12.34 15.40 -4.36
C PRO A 37 -11.44 15.64 -5.59
N GLY A 38 -10.17 16.03 -5.38
CA GLY A 38 -9.19 16.23 -6.45
C GLY A 38 -8.36 15.00 -6.79
N ALA A 39 -8.63 13.85 -6.17
CA ALA A 39 -7.85 12.63 -6.36
C ALA A 39 -8.46 11.73 -7.44
N ASP A 40 -7.68 11.41 -8.47
CA ASP A 40 -8.08 10.43 -9.49
C ASP A 40 -7.91 8.98 -9.00
N MET A 41 -6.86 8.72 -8.20
CA MET A 41 -6.56 7.40 -7.64
C MET A 41 -6.05 7.49 -6.19
N SER A 42 -6.62 6.68 -5.29
CA SER A 42 -6.23 6.55 -3.88
C SER A 42 -5.61 5.19 -3.60
N GLN A 43 -4.61 5.16 -2.71
CA GLN A 43 -3.82 3.97 -2.38
C GLN A 43 -4.19 3.42 -0.99
N HIS A 44 -4.70 2.20 -0.95
CA HIS A 44 -5.07 1.46 0.26
C HIS A 44 -4.30 0.14 0.32
N ILE A 45 -3.00 0.26 0.59
CA ILE A 45 -1.98 -0.78 0.35
C ILE A 45 -1.51 -1.49 1.62
N SER A 46 -2.33 -1.49 2.68
CA SER A 46 -2.06 -2.20 3.92
C SER A 46 -1.77 -3.68 3.64
N CYS A 47 -0.89 -4.30 4.45
CA CYS A 47 -0.61 -5.73 4.32
C CYS A 47 -1.91 -6.49 4.60
N ALA A 48 -2.32 -7.40 3.71
CA ALA A 48 -3.62 -8.06 3.84
C ALA A 48 -3.80 -8.76 5.20
N GLY A 49 -4.97 -8.56 5.81
CA GLY A 49 -5.31 -9.03 7.15
C GLY A 49 -4.88 -8.10 8.29
N THR A 50 -4.51 -6.84 8.02
CA THR A 50 -4.08 -5.89 9.07
C THR A 50 -5.04 -4.73 9.26
N GLU A 51 -5.80 -4.35 8.24
CA GLU A 51 -6.77 -3.26 8.30
C GLU A 51 -8.17 -3.81 8.57
N ALA A 52 -8.79 -3.34 9.65
CA ALA A 52 -10.15 -3.78 9.98
C ALA A 52 -11.22 -3.15 9.07
N SER A 53 -11.02 -1.90 8.61
CA SER A 53 -12.01 -1.19 7.80
C SER A 53 -11.34 -0.10 6.95
N GLY A 54 -11.12 1.09 7.53
CA GLY A 54 -10.71 2.27 6.77
C GLY A 54 -11.93 3.08 6.34
N THR A 55 -11.91 4.39 6.59
CA THR A 55 -13.00 5.31 6.18
C THR A 55 -12.57 6.27 5.08
N SER A 56 -11.27 6.43 4.84
CA SER A 56 -10.74 7.27 3.77
C SER A 56 -10.97 6.67 2.39
N ASN A 57 -10.88 5.35 2.24
CA ASN A 57 -11.28 4.58 1.05
C ASN A 57 -12.75 4.83 0.70
N MET A 58 -13.65 4.82 1.69
CA MET A 58 -15.06 5.15 1.46
C MET A 58 -15.24 6.58 0.95
N LYS A 59 -14.56 7.56 1.57
CA LYS A 59 -14.60 8.96 1.12
C LYS A 59 -14.07 9.11 -0.31
N CYS A 60 -12.99 8.41 -0.65
CA CYS A 60 -12.43 8.43 -2.00
C CYS A 60 -13.40 7.82 -3.02
N ALA A 61 -13.94 6.63 -2.74
CA ALA A 61 -14.92 5.98 -3.61
C ALA A 61 -16.17 6.86 -3.84
N MET A 62 -16.68 7.52 -2.79
CA MET A 62 -17.82 8.46 -2.89
C MET A 62 -17.52 9.68 -3.77
N ASN A 63 -16.26 10.10 -3.88
CA ASN A 63 -15.84 11.21 -4.75
C ASN A 63 -15.43 10.75 -6.15
N GLY A 64 -15.69 9.48 -6.52
CA GLY A 64 -15.34 8.94 -7.84
C GLY A 64 -13.85 8.62 -8.02
N CYS A 65 -13.09 8.61 -6.93
CA CYS A 65 -11.67 8.25 -6.95
C CYS A 65 -11.50 6.73 -7.09
N LEU A 66 -10.62 6.30 -8.00
CA LEU A 66 -10.30 4.88 -8.20
C LEU A 66 -9.45 4.36 -7.04
N LEU A 67 -9.69 3.12 -6.63
CA LEU A 67 -8.95 2.51 -5.52
C LEU A 67 -7.90 1.52 -6.05
N LEU A 68 -6.64 1.74 -5.69
CA LEU A 68 -5.57 0.74 -5.75
C LEU A 68 -5.42 0.13 -4.36
N ALA A 69 -5.77 -1.15 -4.23
CA ALA A 69 -6.01 -1.75 -2.92
C ALA A 69 -5.46 -3.17 -2.78
N SER A 70 -5.08 -3.53 -1.56
CA SER A 70 -4.98 -4.94 -1.16
C SER A 70 -6.37 -5.50 -0.81
N ARG A 71 -6.52 -6.83 -0.82
CA ARG A 71 -7.75 -7.50 -0.37
C ARG A 71 -7.82 -7.50 1.16
N ASP A 72 -8.10 -6.33 1.72
CA ASP A 72 -8.10 -6.08 3.17
C ASP A 72 -9.16 -5.06 3.58
N GLY A 73 -9.65 -5.16 4.82
CA GLY A 73 -10.59 -4.23 5.43
C GLY A 73 -11.80 -3.87 4.55
N ALA A 74 -12.16 -2.58 4.55
CA ALA A 74 -13.31 -2.07 3.82
C ALA A 74 -13.12 -2.09 2.30
N ASN A 75 -11.91 -2.37 1.78
CA ASN A 75 -11.73 -2.49 0.33
C ASN A 75 -12.53 -3.67 -0.24
N VAL A 76 -12.71 -4.75 0.54
CA VAL A 76 -13.53 -5.91 0.16
C VAL A 76 -15.00 -5.51 0.07
N GLU A 77 -15.53 -4.84 1.10
CA GLU A 77 -16.92 -4.35 1.12
C GLU A 77 -17.20 -3.33 0.02
N ILE A 78 -16.25 -2.42 -0.25
CA ILE A 78 -16.38 -1.45 -1.34
C ILE A 78 -16.40 -2.19 -2.68
N ALA A 79 -15.55 -3.19 -2.91
CA ALA A 79 -15.55 -3.98 -4.15
C ALA A 79 -16.89 -4.70 -4.37
N GLU A 80 -17.49 -5.23 -3.31
CA GLU A 80 -18.81 -5.85 -3.37
C GLU A 80 -19.90 -4.83 -3.75
N ALA A 81 -19.81 -3.60 -3.22
CA ALA A 81 -20.79 -2.55 -3.47
C ALA A 81 -20.68 -1.93 -4.86
N ILE A 82 -19.46 -1.67 -5.35
CA ILE A 82 -19.24 -0.96 -6.63
C ILE A 82 -18.89 -1.91 -7.78
N GLY A 83 -18.71 -3.20 -7.51
CA GLY A 83 -18.26 -4.21 -8.47
C GLY A 83 -16.74 -4.31 -8.51
N GLU A 84 -16.24 -5.55 -8.46
CA GLU A 84 -14.81 -5.86 -8.39
C GLU A 84 -14.01 -5.38 -9.61
N SER A 85 -14.66 -5.20 -10.77
CA SER A 85 -14.04 -4.62 -11.97
C SER A 85 -13.66 -3.15 -11.84
N ASN A 86 -14.17 -2.46 -10.81
CA ASN A 86 -13.96 -1.03 -10.60
C ASN A 86 -12.91 -0.74 -9.51
N ILE A 87 -12.23 -1.77 -9.01
CA ILE A 87 -11.12 -1.67 -8.05
C ILE A 87 -9.89 -2.37 -8.60
N PHE A 88 -8.72 -1.76 -8.39
CA PHE A 88 -7.44 -2.34 -8.77
C PHE A 88 -6.86 -3.12 -7.59
N PHE A 89 -7.19 -4.41 -7.50
CA PHE A 89 -6.61 -5.29 -6.49
C PHE A 89 -5.19 -5.73 -6.85
N PHE A 90 -4.32 -5.81 -5.84
CA PHE A 90 -2.98 -6.40 -5.96
C PHE A 90 -2.55 -7.10 -4.65
N GLY A 91 -1.47 -7.87 -4.74
CA GLY A 91 -0.82 -8.51 -3.59
C GLY A 91 -1.46 -9.82 -3.15
N TYR A 92 -1.01 -10.31 -2.00
CA TYR A 92 -1.47 -11.56 -1.39
C TYR A 92 -2.80 -11.39 -0.65
N THR A 93 -3.56 -12.48 -0.56
CA THR A 93 -4.68 -12.58 0.38
C THR A 93 -4.16 -12.72 1.82
N PRO A 94 -4.99 -12.48 2.85
CA PRO A 94 -4.58 -12.67 4.25
C PRO A 94 -4.02 -14.07 4.53
N GLU A 95 -4.61 -15.12 3.95
CA GLU A 95 -4.16 -16.51 4.10
C GLU A 95 -2.78 -16.71 3.47
N GLN A 96 -2.58 -16.16 2.27
CA GLN A 96 -1.29 -16.21 1.57
C GLN A 96 -0.19 -15.44 2.34
N VAL A 97 -0.53 -14.34 3.01
CA VAL A 97 0.40 -13.62 3.89
C VAL A 97 0.83 -14.50 5.07
N ALA A 98 -0.12 -15.21 5.70
CA ALA A 98 0.21 -16.13 6.79
C ALA A 98 1.15 -17.25 6.32
N MET A 99 0.83 -17.90 5.20
CA MET A 99 1.66 -18.96 4.62
C MET A 99 3.08 -18.45 4.28
N ALA A 100 3.19 -17.28 3.65
CA ALA A 100 4.49 -16.71 3.27
C ALA A 100 5.35 -16.38 4.50
N ARG A 101 4.74 -15.93 5.60
CA ARG A 101 5.45 -15.68 6.86
C ARG A 101 5.95 -16.96 7.51
N ASP A 102 5.15 -18.02 7.50
CA ASP A 102 5.54 -19.31 8.06
C ASP A 102 6.66 -19.97 7.24
N GLU A 103 6.59 -19.89 5.92
CA GLU A 103 7.67 -20.34 5.04
C GLU A 103 8.96 -19.57 5.31
N ALA A 104 8.89 -18.23 5.40
CA ALA A 104 10.05 -17.39 5.69
C ALA A 104 10.69 -17.73 7.05
N ARG A 105 9.89 -18.01 8.07
CA ARG A 105 10.38 -18.45 9.40
C ARG A 105 11.08 -19.79 9.32
N ARG A 106 10.53 -20.76 8.58
CA ARG A 106 11.14 -22.08 8.40
C ARG A 106 12.49 -21.97 7.68
N THR A 107 12.56 -21.22 6.58
CA THR A 107 13.81 -20.99 5.84
C THR A 107 14.86 -20.27 6.68
N ALA A 108 14.45 -19.31 7.51
CA ALA A 108 15.38 -18.63 8.43
C ALA A 108 15.93 -19.59 9.50
N SER A 109 15.08 -20.45 10.08
CA SER A 109 15.51 -21.46 11.04
C SER A 109 16.47 -22.48 10.42
N GLU A 110 16.20 -22.94 9.20
CA GLU A 110 17.07 -23.88 8.48
C GLU A 110 18.43 -23.27 8.16
N ARG A 111 18.48 -21.99 7.78
CA ARG A 111 19.74 -21.26 7.56
C ARG A 111 20.55 -21.08 8.84
N SER A 112 19.89 -20.82 9.97
CA SER A 112 20.55 -20.74 11.28
C SER A 112 21.14 -22.09 11.70
N MET A 113 20.38 -23.19 11.54
CA MET A 113 20.88 -24.53 11.86
C MET A 113 22.04 -24.95 10.94
N ALA A 114 22.00 -24.55 9.66
CA ALA A 114 23.08 -24.83 8.71
C ALA A 114 24.34 -24.00 9.00
N SER A 115 24.22 -22.77 9.51
CA SER A 115 25.39 -21.99 9.96
C SER A 115 26.00 -22.54 11.24
N ASP A 116 25.19 -23.08 12.16
CA ASP A 116 25.66 -23.68 13.41
C ASP A 116 26.27 -25.09 13.19
N ALA A 117 25.87 -25.79 12.13
CA ALA A 117 26.36 -27.12 11.77
C ALA A 117 27.68 -27.13 10.98
N ASN A 118 28.19 -25.95 10.57
CA ASN A 118 29.51 -25.83 9.94
C ASN A 118 30.43 -24.94 10.80
N PRO A 119 30.89 -25.42 11.97
CA PRO A 119 31.99 -24.77 12.66
C PRO A 119 33.21 -24.87 11.74
N ALA A 120 33.67 -23.73 11.25
CA ALA A 120 34.88 -23.63 10.43
C ALA A 120 36.06 -24.36 11.10
N GLU A 121 36.88 -25.01 10.28
CA GLU A 121 38.27 -25.38 10.58
C GLU A 121 39.05 -24.23 11.23
#